data_AF-A0A4Q6FYE5-F1
#
_entry.id   AF-A0A4Q6FYE5-F1
#
_cell.length_a   1.000
_cell.length_b   1.000
_cell.length_c   1.000
_cell.angle_alpha   90.00
_cell.angle_beta   90.00
_cell.angle_gamma   90.00
#
_symmetry.space_group_name_H-M   'P 1'
#
loop_
_entity.id
_entity.type
_entity.pdbx_description
1 polymer ?
#
loop_
_entity_poly.entity_id
_entity_poly.type
_entity_poly.pdbx_seq_one_letter_code
_entity_poly.pdbx_strand_id
1 'polypeptide(L)' 'MTFELLFTDQANADLDSLETGAGLANWLKAVRKTLGLLETNPRHPGLNTHKFGSLKGPGGEEVSEAYAENKTPAAWRIF' A
#
# COMPACT_ATOMS: atom_id res chain seq x y z
N MET A 1 11.47 14.87 5.61
CA MET A 1 11.84 13.57 6.23
C MET A 1 11.41 12.50 5.26
N THR A 2 12.28 11.53 4.99
CA THR A 2 11.97 10.34 4.19
C THR A 2 11.89 9.15 5.13
N PHE A 3 10.82 8.39 5.04
CA PHE A 3 10.59 7.14 5.73
C PHE A 3 11.10 6.00 4.85
N GLU A 4 11.77 5.04 5.45
CA GLU A 4 12.16 3.80 4.77
C GLU A 4 10.97 2.84 4.80
N LEU A 5 10.59 2.32 3.62
CA LEU A 5 9.58 1.27 3.53
C LEU A 5 10.24 -0.09 3.59
N LEU A 6 9.77 -0.91 4.53
CA LEU A 6 10.14 -2.30 4.65
C LEU A 6 8.98 -3.15 4.15
N PHE A 7 9.29 -4.10 3.28
CA PHE A 7 8.31 -5.00 2.69
C PHE A 7 8.42 -6.39 3.32
N THR A 8 7.30 -7.01 3.62
CA THR A 8 7.24 -8.45 3.92
C THR A 8 7.51 -9.26 2.65
N ASP A 9 7.84 -10.54 2.80
CA ASP A 9 8.01 -11.45 1.65
C ASP A 9 6.76 -11.48 0.78
N GLN A 10 5.57 -11.45 1.39
CA GLN A 10 4.29 -11.40 0.68
C GLN A 10 4.14 -10.09 -0.10
N ALA A 11 4.42 -8.94 0.53
CA ALA A 11 4.29 -7.65 -0.14
C ALA A 11 5.26 -7.50 -1.32
N ASN A 12 6.47 -8.07 -1.22
CA ASN A 12 7.41 -8.13 -2.34
C ASN A 12 6.87 -9.00 -3.49
N ALA A 13 6.34 -10.18 -3.18
CA ALA A 13 5.76 -11.06 -4.20
C ALA A 13 4.54 -10.43 -4.90
N ASP A 14 3.70 -9.70 -4.15
CA ASP A 14 2.54 -8.97 -4.68
C ASP A 14 2.99 -7.82 -5.60
N LEU A 15 4.04 -7.09 -5.21
CA LEU A 15 4.60 -6.02 -6.03
C LEU A 15 5.24 -6.57 -7.32
N ASP A 16 6.02 -7.64 -7.25
CA ASP A 16 6.60 -8.31 -8.42
C ASP A 16 5.52 -8.82 -9.39
N SER A 17 4.43 -9.38 -8.85
CA SER A 17 3.27 -9.82 -9.64
C SER A 17 2.58 -8.65 -10.36
N LEU A 18 2.51 -7.48 -9.71
CA LEU A 18 2.00 -6.24 -10.32
C LEU A 18 2.92 -5.70 -11.42
N GLU A 19 4.23 -5.85 -11.25
CA GLU A 19 5.24 -5.39 -12.21
C GLU A 19 5.32 -6.25 -13.46
N THR A 20 5.09 -7.56 -13.31
CA THR A 20 5.17 -8.55 -14.40
C THR A 20 3.83 -8.76 -15.12
N GLY A 21 2.70 -8.42 -14.49
CA GLY A 21 1.37 -8.66 -15.03
C GLY A 21 0.97 -7.75 -16.20
N ALA A 22 0.68 -8.34 -17.36
CA ALA A 22 0.12 -7.63 -18.50
C ALA A 22 -1.29 -7.09 -18.17
N GLY A 23 -1.48 -5.76 -18.28
CA GLY A 23 -2.76 -5.10 -18.01
C GLY A 23 -2.91 -4.50 -16.61
N LEU A 24 -1.93 -4.68 -15.72
CA LEU A 24 -1.96 -4.15 -14.35
C LEU A 24 -1.28 -2.78 -14.22
N ALA A 25 -0.86 -2.16 -15.33
CA ALA A 25 -0.07 -0.92 -15.33
C ALA A 25 -0.74 0.24 -14.56
N ASN A 26 -2.07 0.35 -14.61
CA ASN A 26 -2.81 1.37 -13.86
C ASN A 26 -2.71 1.14 -12.35
N TRP A 27 -2.86 -0.11 -11.91
CA TRP A 27 -2.74 -0.50 -10.51
C TRP A 27 -1.29 -0.36 -10.02
N LEU A 28 -0.32 -0.79 -10.82
CA LEU A 28 1.11 -0.59 -10.51
C LEU A 28 1.43 0.90 -10.32
N LYS A 29 0.91 1.77 -11.20
CA LYS A 29 1.09 3.22 -11.08
C LYS A 29 0.47 3.76 -9.80
N ALA A 30 -0.73 3.29 -9.45
CA ALA A 30 -1.42 3.69 -8.23
C ALA A 30 -0.65 3.25 -6.98
N VAL A 31 -0.24 1.97 -6.91
CA VAL A 31 0.55 1.41 -5.82
C VAL A 31 1.86 2.19 -5.64
N ARG A 32 2.65 2.38 -6.70
CA ARG A 32 3.91 3.14 -6.63
C ARG A 32 3.70 4.58 -6.15
N LYS A 33 2.62 5.23 -6.58
CA LYS A 33 2.27 6.57 -6.10
C LYS A 33 1.98 6.55 -4.59
N THR A 34 1.22 5.57 -4.11
CA THR A 34 0.88 5.44 -2.69
C THR A 34 2.12 5.13 -1.85
N LEU A 35 3.03 4.27 -2.32
CA LEU A 35 4.32 4.01 -1.68
C LEU A 35 5.17 5.28 -1.58
N GLY A 36 5.32 6.05 -2.67
CA GLY A 36 6.06 7.31 -2.63
C GLY A 36 5.44 8.37 -1.70
N LEU A 37 4.12 8.37 -1.55
CA LEU A 37 3.45 9.19 -0.53
C LEU A 37 3.75 8.70 0.89
N LEU A 38 3.78 7.39 1.14
CA LEU A 38 4.13 6.81 2.44
C LEU A 38 5.59 7.12 2.82
N GLU A 39 6.51 7.03 1.86
CA GLU A 39 7.93 7.39 2.04
C GLU A 39 8.13 8.86 2.40
N THR A 40 7.27 9.76 1.93
CA THR A 40 7.44 11.21 2.15
C THR A 40 6.60 11.73 3.31
N ASN A 41 5.39 11.23 3.46
CA ASN A 41 4.44 11.60 4.51
C ASN A 41 3.38 10.49 4.71
N PRO A 42 3.55 9.59 5.70
CA PRO A 42 2.60 8.52 5.96
C PRO A 42 1.22 9.00 6.45
N ARG A 43 1.08 10.29 6.76
CA ARG A 43 -0.20 10.94 7.11
C ARG A 43 -0.73 11.84 5.99
N HIS A 44 -0.25 11.66 4.76
CA HIS A 44 -0.70 12.46 3.63
C HIS A 44 -2.22 12.26 3.41
N PRO A 45 -3.02 13.33 3.28
CA PRO A 45 -4.48 13.24 3.20
C PRO A 45 -4.98 12.43 1.99
N GLY A 46 -4.16 12.35 0.93
CA GLY A 46 -4.47 11.54 -0.26
C GLY A 46 -4.39 10.02 -0.05
N LEU A 47 -3.79 9.54 1.04
CA LEU A 47 -3.66 8.11 1.34
C LEU A 47 -4.96 7.50 1.91
N ASN A 48 -5.82 8.32 2.52
CA ASN A 48 -7.03 7.90 3.24
C ASN A 48 -6.77 6.66 4.10
N THR A 49 -5.79 6.75 5.01
CA THR A 49 -5.43 5.62 5.86
C THR A 49 -6.49 5.36 6.93
N HIS A 50 -6.84 4.09 7.11
CA HIS A 50 -7.77 3.65 8.14
C HIS A 50 -7.16 2.54 8.98
N LYS A 51 -7.32 2.61 10.30
CA LYS A 51 -6.88 1.52 11.18
C LYS A 51 -7.67 0.25 10.86
N PHE A 52 -6.97 -0.85 10.65
CA PHE A 52 -7.58 -2.14 10.36
C PHE A 52 -7.65 -2.98 11.63
N GLY A 53 -8.79 -2.93 12.33
CA GLY A 53 -8.93 -3.50 13.68
C GLY A 53 -8.87 -5.03 13.77
N SER A 54 -9.04 -5.74 12.65
CA SER A 54 -9.06 -7.21 12.61
C SER A 54 -7.71 -7.83 12.27
N LEU A 55 -6.73 -7.03 11.83
CA LEU A 55 -5.38 -7.48 11.49
C LEU A 55 -4.39 -6.90 12.48
N LYS A 56 -3.45 -7.73 12.92
CA LYS A 56 -2.33 -7.31 13.76
C LYS A 56 -1.03 -7.63 13.03
N GLY A 57 -0.05 -6.77 13.22
CA GLY A 57 1.31 -7.04 12.77
C GLY A 57 1.89 -8.29 13.45
N PRO A 58 3.00 -8.82 12.93
CA PRO A 58 3.64 -10.03 13.46
C PRO A 58 4.05 -9.91 14.94
N GLY A 59 4.29 -8.71 15.45
CA GLY A 59 4.55 -8.40 16.86
C GLY A 59 3.31 -7.91 17.63
N GLY A 60 2.12 -7.94 17.04
CA GLY A 60 0.89 -7.41 17.62
C GLY A 60 0.64 -5.92 17.35
N GLU A 61 1.37 -5.32 16.41
CA GLU A 61 1.27 -3.91 16.04
C GLU A 61 -0.09 -3.57 15.42
N GLU A 62 -0.49 -2.30 15.55
CA GLU A 62 -1.66 -1.78 14.83
C GLU A 62 -1.36 -1.69 13.34
N VAL A 63 -2.24 -2.28 12.52
CA VAL A 63 -2.13 -2.22 11.06
C VAL A 63 -3.03 -1.12 10.52
N SER A 64 -2.58 -0.41 9.49
CA SER A 64 -3.35 0.63 8.81
C SER A 64 -3.48 0.30 7.33
N GLU A 65 -4.70 0.33 6.82
CA GLU A 65 -4.99 0.13 5.40
C GLU A 65 -4.91 1.48 4.67
N ALA A 66 -4.11 1.54 3.60
CA ALA A 66 -4.03 2.65 2.66
C ALA A 66 -4.63 2.25 1.29
N TYR A 67 -5.50 3.09 0.75
CA TYR A 67 -6.10 2.84 -0.57
C TYR A 67 -5.14 3.27 -1.68
N ALA A 68 -4.82 2.36 -2.61
CA ALA A 68 -4.04 2.70 -3.80
C ALA A 68 -4.86 3.59 -4.76
N GLU A 69 -6.17 3.32 -4.84
CA GLU A 69 -7.11 4.07 -5.66
C GLU A 69 -8.36 4.44 -4.86
N ASN A 70 -8.80 5.69 -5.01
CA ASN A 70 -10.02 6.17 -4.37
C ASN A 70 -11.21 6.02 -5.34
N LYS A 71 -12.34 5.53 -4.83
CA LYS A 71 -13.62 5.38 -5.58
C LYS A 71 -13.58 4.41 -6.76
N THR A 72 -12.65 3.45 -6.74
CA THR A 72 -12.59 2.37 -7.73
C THR A 72 -13.07 1.05 -7.08
N PRO A 73 -14.08 0.36 -7.64
CA PRO A 73 -14.43 -0.98 -7.19
C PRO A 73 -13.24 -1.93 -7.41
N ALA A 74 -12.95 -2.78 -6.42
CA ALA A 74 -11.76 -3.66 -6.39
C ALA A 74 -10.41 -2.92 -6.42
N ALA A 75 -10.34 -1.71 -5.89
CA ALA A 75 -9.08 -1.00 -5.68
C ALA A 75 -8.09 -1.82 -4.85
N TRP A 76 -6.81 -1.72 -5.24
CA TRP A 76 -5.71 -2.27 -4.46
C TRP A 76 -5.56 -1.54 -3.13
N ARG A 77 -5.09 -2.27 -2.11
CA ARG A 77 -4.91 -1.78 -0.76
C ARG A 77 -3.56 -2.23 -0.22
N ILE A 78 -2.93 -1.37 0.56
CA ILE A 78 -1.64 -1.61 1.21
C ILE A 78 -1.90 -1.66 2.71
N PHE A 79 -1.34 -2.66 3.40
CA PHE A 79 -1.50 -2.92 4.83
C PHE A 79 -0.15 -2.81 5.54
#